data_AF-A0A2D4M7L6-F1
#
_entry.id   AF-A0A2D4M7L6-F1
#
_cell.length_a   1.000
_cell.length_b   1.000
_cell.length_c   1.000
_cell.angle_alpha   90.00
_cell.angle_beta   90.00
_cell.angle_gamma   90.00
#
_symmetry.space_group_name_H-M   'P 1'
#
loop_
_entity.id
_entity.type
_entity.pdbx_description
1 polymer ?
#
loop_
_entity_poly.entity_id
_entity_poly.type
_entity_poly.pdbx_seq_one_letter_code
_entity_poly.pdbx_strand_id
1 'polypeptide(L)'
;ISQFLKAAESYGVRTTDIFQTVDLWEGKDMAAVQRTLMALGSEAVTRDDGCYKGDPSWFHRKAQKNQRGFSEEQLRQGQNVIGLQMGSNKGASQSGMTGYGMPRQII
;
A
#
# COMPACT_ATOMS: atom_id res chain seq x y z
N ILE A 1 26.83 4.59 -14.40
CA ILE A 1 25.49 5.22 -14.23
C ILE A 1 24.41 4.48 -15.03
N SER A 2 24.49 4.41 -16.38
CA SER A 2 23.44 3.76 -17.20
C SER A 2 23.09 2.31 -16.80
N GLN A 3 24.09 1.48 -16.44
CA GLN A 3 23.82 0.10 -15.97
C GLN A 3 22.98 0.06 -14.69
N PHE A 4 23.25 0.96 -13.74
CA PHE A 4 22.48 1.09 -12.51
C PHE A 4 21.03 1.49 -12.79
N LEU A 5 20.80 2.46 -13.68
CA LEU A 5 19.45 2.92 -14.02
C LEU A 5 18.60 1.78 -14.63
N LYS A 6 19.19 1.02 -15.56
CA LYS A 6 18.55 -0.15 -16.16
C LYS A 6 18.23 -1.24 -15.13
N ALA A 7 19.16 -1.48 -14.20
CA ALA A 7 18.97 -2.46 -13.14
C ALA A 7 17.90 -2.01 -12.12
N ALA A 8 17.86 -0.72 -11.77
CA ALA A 8 16.86 -0.18 -10.85
C ALA A 8 15.44 -0.28 -11.44
N GLU A 9 15.29 0.04 -12.73
CA GLU A 9 14.03 -0.12 -13.46
C GLU A 9 13.59 -1.60 -13.49
N SER A 10 14.48 -2.51 -13.87
CA SER A 10 14.15 -3.94 -13.93
C SER A 10 13.87 -4.55 -12.55
N TYR A 11 14.47 -3.99 -11.49
CA TYR A 11 14.21 -4.42 -10.12
C TYR A 11 12.81 -4.01 -9.61
N GLY A 12 12.20 -3.00 -10.23
CA GLY A 12 10.83 -2.56 -9.94
C GLY A 12 10.71 -1.10 -9.49
N VAL A 13 11.80 -0.31 -9.52
CA VAL A 13 11.72 1.13 -9.26
C VAL A 13 10.95 1.79 -10.40
N ARG A 14 9.95 2.62 -10.05
CA ARG A 14 9.16 3.36 -11.04
C ARG A 14 10.05 4.32 -11.81
N THR A 15 9.86 4.42 -13.12
CA THR A 15 10.63 5.32 -14.00
C THR A 15 10.58 6.79 -13.57
N THR A 16 9.47 7.22 -12.95
CA THR A 16 9.32 8.57 -12.37
C THR A 16 10.26 8.84 -11.21
N ASP A 17 10.69 7.80 -10.50
CA ASP A 17 11.55 7.89 -9.33
C ASP A 17 13.03 7.65 -9.70
N ILE A 18 13.36 7.42 -10.97
CA ILE A 18 14.72 7.18 -11.47
C ILE A 18 15.35 8.50 -11.94
N PHE A 19 16.51 8.84 -11.37
CA PHE A 19 17.28 10.03 -11.74
C PHE A 19 17.88 9.93 -13.15
N GLN A 20 18.17 11.07 -13.78
CA GLN A 20 18.83 11.15 -15.07
C GLN A 20 20.35 11.18 -14.92
N THR A 21 21.11 10.73 -15.92
CA THR A 21 22.59 10.70 -15.86
C THR A 21 23.22 12.05 -15.50
N VAL A 22 22.61 13.16 -15.94
CA VAL A 22 23.07 14.53 -15.64
C VAL A 22 22.92 14.90 -14.16
N ASP A 23 21.93 14.34 -13.46
CA ASP A 23 21.63 14.66 -12.06
C ASP A 23 22.79 14.24 -11.15
N LEU A 24 23.42 13.11 -11.47
CA LEU A 24 24.58 12.58 -10.75
C LEU A 24 25.91 13.03 -11.36
N TRP A 25 26.05 13.02 -12.69
CA TRP A 25 27.32 13.32 -13.35
C TRP A 25 27.71 14.79 -13.27
N GLU A 26 26.74 15.69 -13.48
CA GLU A 26 26.96 17.14 -13.43
C GLU A 26 26.50 17.73 -12.09
N GLY A 27 25.95 16.90 -11.19
CA GLY A 27 25.46 17.33 -9.88
C GLY A 27 24.22 18.23 -9.94
N LYS A 28 23.42 18.15 -11.03
CA LYS A 28 22.30 19.05 -11.30
C LYS A 28 21.13 18.87 -10.32
N ASP A 29 20.84 17.63 -9.90
CA ASP A 29 19.80 17.32 -8.92
C ASP A 29 20.18 16.09 -8.07
N MET A 30 21.04 16.30 -7.07
CA MET A 30 21.40 15.23 -6.13
C MET A 30 20.20 14.74 -5.29
N ALA A 31 19.14 15.55 -5.17
CA ALA A 31 17.93 15.12 -4.47
C ALA A 31 17.17 14.05 -5.28
N ALA A 32 17.20 14.11 -6.62
CA ALA A 32 16.68 13.03 -7.47
C ALA A 32 17.42 11.71 -7.22
N VAL A 33 18.76 11.76 -7.14
CA VAL A 33 19.58 10.59 -6.84
C VAL A 33 19.20 9.99 -5.48
N GLN A 34 19.07 10.82 -4.45
CA GLN A 34 18.64 10.36 -3.12
C GLN A 34 17.24 9.73 -3.15
N ARG A 35 16.26 10.33 -3.86
CA ARG A 35 14.91 9.77 -4.03
C ARG A 35 14.95 8.40 -4.69
N THR A 36 15.76 8.21 -5.73
CA THR A 36 15.92 6.90 -6.38
C THR A 36 16.48 5.86 -5.43
N LEU A 37 17.48 6.20 -4.61
CA LEU A 37 18.05 5.28 -3.62
C LEU A 37 17.04 4.88 -2.55
N MET A 38 16.26 5.84 -2.04
CA MET A 38 15.19 5.56 -1.07
C MET A 38 14.10 4.67 -1.68
N ALA A 39 13.74 4.89 -2.94
CA ALA A 39 12.77 4.07 -3.66
C ALA A 39 13.29 2.64 -3.89
N LEU A 40 14.56 2.50 -4.26
CA LEU A 40 15.21 1.20 -4.47
C LEU A 40 15.33 0.40 -3.17
N GLY A 41 15.75 1.02 -2.08
CA GLY A 41 15.82 0.34 -0.77
C GLY A 41 14.45 -0.09 -0.26
N SER A 42 13.43 0.74 -0.48
CA SER A 42 12.04 0.38 -0.16
C SER A 42 11.55 -0.81 -1.00
N GLU A 43 11.87 -0.87 -2.30
CA GLU A 43 11.57 -2.06 -3.12
C GLU A 43 12.32 -3.31 -2.63
N ALA A 44 13.60 -3.17 -2.26
CA ALA A 44 14.41 -4.30 -1.82
C ALA A 44 13.88 -4.93 -0.52
N VAL A 45 13.52 -4.10 0.47
CA VAL A 45 12.91 -4.56 1.74
C VAL A 45 11.49 -5.10 1.51
N THR A 46 10.80 -4.66 0.46
CA THR A 46 9.46 -5.15 0.12
C THR A 46 9.50 -6.51 -0.56
N ARG A 47 10.41 -6.72 -1.50
CA ARG A 47 10.53 -7.98 -2.25
C ARG A 47 11.05 -9.13 -1.40
N ASP A 48 11.85 -8.83 -0.37
CA ASP A 48 12.41 -9.82 0.56
C ASP A 48 13.09 -10.99 -0.16
N ASP A 49 13.84 -10.68 -1.23
CA ASP A 49 14.53 -11.66 -2.09
C ASP A 49 15.86 -12.17 -1.50
N GLY A 50 16.14 -11.83 -0.24
CA GLY A 50 17.37 -12.18 0.46
C GLY A 50 18.63 -11.41 0.02
N CYS A 51 18.52 -10.50 -0.94
CA CYS A 51 19.68 -9.72 -1.42
C CYS A 51 20.02 -8.54 -0.51
N TYR A 52 19.01 -7.94 0.13
CA TYR A 52 19.21 -6.82 1.06
C TYR A 52 19.69 -7.32 2.43
N LYS A 53 20.85 -6.83 2.88
CA LYS A 53 21.50 -7.22 4.14
C LYS A 53 21.65 -6.07 5.15
N GLY A 54 21.12 -4.89 4.82
CA GLY A 54 21.16 -3.73 5.72
C GLY A 54 20.06 -3.79 6.78
N ASP A 55 19.99 -2.77 7.63
CA ASP A 55 18.87 -2.61 8.56
C ASP A 55 17.58 -2.31 7.77
N PRO A 56 16.54 -3.16 7.87
CA PRO A 56 15.26 -2.90 7.20
C PRO A 56 14.53 -1.66 7.70
N SER A 57 14.86 -1.14 8.89
CA SER A 57 14.19 0.03 9.49
C SER A 57 14.42 1.33 8.72
N TRP A 58 15.46 1.37 7.87
CA TRP A 58 15.82 2.54 7.07
C TRP A 58 14.86 2.76 5.88
N PHE A 59 14.08 1.74 5.52
CA PHE A 59 13.20 1.78 4.36
C PHE A 59 11.78 1.35 4.71
N HIS A 60 10.81 1.87 3.96
CA HIS A 60 9.41 1.54 4.16
C HIS A 60 9.03 0.38 3.26
N ARG A 61 8.32 -0.62 3.80
CA ARG A 61 7.72 -1.67 2.96
C ARG A 61 6.53 -1.10 2.19
N LYS A 62 6.50 -1.35 0.89
CA LYS A 62 5.37 -0.98 0.03
C LYS A 62 4.22 -1.98 0.26
N ALA A 63 2.99 -1.49 0.07
CA ALA A 63 1.80 -2.31 0.18
C ALA A 63 1.83 -3.45 -0.84
N GLN A 64 1.77 -4.69 -0.35
CA GLN A 64 1.71 -5.89 -1.19
C GLN A 64 0.26 -6.36 -1.35
N LYS A 65 -0.05 -6.93 -2.52
CA LYS A 65 -1.35 -7.54 -2.76
C LYS A 65 -1.52 -8.73 -1.81
N ASN A 66 -2.49 -8.63 -0.90
CA ASN A 66 -2.87 -9.75 -0.05
C ASN A 66 -3.79 -10.70 -0.84
N GLN A 67 -3.20 -11.58 -1.66
CA GLN A 67 -3.96 -12.57 -2.41
C GLN A 67 -4.40 -13.69 -1.47
N ARG A 68 -5.69 -13.68 -1.12
CA ARG A 68 -6.30 -14.76 -0.35
C ARG A 68 -6.76 -15.85 -1.30
N GLY A 69 -6.27 -17.07 -1.09
CA GLY A 69 -6.81 -18.26 -1.75
C GLY A 69 -8.06 -18.72 -1.03
N PHE A 70 -9.19 -18.73 -1.73
CA PHE A 70 -10.44 -19.32 -1.23
C PHE A 70 -10.67 -20.64 -1.99
N SER A 71 -11.21 -21.65 -1.30
CA SER A 71 -11.61 -22.88 -1.98
C SER A 71 -12.81 -22.60 -2.91
N GLU A 72 -12.97 -23.42 -3.94
CA GLU A 72 -14.11 -23.30 -4.88
C GLU A 72 -15.45 -23.40 -4.13
N GLU A 73 -15.54 -24.29 -3.14
CA GLU A 73 -16.72 -24.41 -2.28
C GLU A 73 -16.98 -23.15 -1.46
N GLN A 74 -15.93 -22.52 -0.90
CA GLN A 74 -16.07 -21.27 -0.16
C GLN A 74 -16.50 -20.10 -1.06
N LEU A 75 -16.00 -20.05 -2.30
CA LEU A 75 -16.44 -19.09 -3.31
C LEU A 75 -17.91 -19.31 -3.68
N ARG A 76 -18.33 -20.56 -3.87
CA ARG A 76 -19.73 -20.93 -4.18
C ARG A 76 -20.68 -20.57 -3.04
N GLN A 77 -20.29 -20.83 -1.79
CA GLN A 77 -21.06 -20.41 -0.62
C GLN A 77 -21.16 -18.89 -0.54
N GLY A 78 -20.09 -18.16 -0.86
CA GLY A 78 -20.07 -16.70 -0.91
C GLY A 78 -21.05 -16.09 -1.93
N GLN A 79 -21.33 -16.77 -3.05
CA GLN A 79 -22.29 -16.29 -4.06
C GLN A 79 -23.73 -16.18 -3.51
N ASN A 80 -24.06 -17.01 -2.51
CA ASN A 80 -25.37 -17.01 -1.86
C ASN A 80 -25.45 -16.03 -0.67
N VAL A 81 -24.32 -15.43 -0.28
CA VAL A 81 -24.28 -14.41 0.79
C VAL A 81 -24.55 -13.05 0.17
N ILE A 82 -25.79 -12.58 0.33
CA ILE A 82 -26.14 -11.20 -0.02
C ILE A 82 -25.39 -10.26 0.94
N GLY A 83 -24.48 -9.46 0.39
CA GLY A 83 -23.76 -8.43 1.13
C GLY A 83 -24.74 -7.48 1.85
N LEU A 84 -24.29 -6.87 2.94
CA LEU A 84 -25.10 -5.86 3.63
C LEU A 84 -25.46 -4.75 2.65
N GLN A 85 -26.75 -4.60 2.36
CA GLN A 85 -27.23 -3.48 1.55
C GLN A 85 -27.01 -2.17 2.30
N MET A 86 -26.82 -1.08 1.56
CA MET A 86 -26.77 0.26 2.13
C MET A 86 -28.02 0.48 2.99
N GLY A 87 -27.83 0.80 4.28
CA GLY A 87 -28.93 0.93 5.26
C GLY A 87 -29.21 -0.31 6.11
N SER A 88 -28.38 -1.36 6.05
CA SER A 88 -28.54 -2.52 6.93
C SER A 88 -28.10 -2.21 8.36
N ASN A 89 -29.04 -2.31 9.30
CA ASN A 89 -28.80 -2.14 10.75
C ASN A 89 -28.18 -3.38 11.41
N LYS A 90 -27.73 -4.38 10.63
CA LYS A 90 -27.24 -5.66 11.17
C LYS A 90 -26.03 -5.51 12.12
N GLY A 91 -25.34 -4.37 12.11
CA GLY A 91 -24.30 -4.00 13.08
C GLY A 91 -24.64 -2.79 13.97
N ALA A 92 -25.82 -2.17 13.81
CA ALA A 92 -26.28 -1.07 14.64
C ALA A 92 -27.27 -1.63 15.66
N SER A 93 -26.82 -1.92 16.88
CA SER A 93 -27.75 -2.25 17.97
C SER A 93 -28.69 -1.06 18.18
N GLN A 94 -29.99 -1.30 18.14
CA GLN A 94 -31.03 -0.28 18.42
C GLN A 94 -30.98 0.24 19.88
N SER A 95 -30.03 -0.24 20.69
CA SER A 95 -29.78 0.24 22.04
C SER A 95 -29.37 1.71 22.01
N GLY A 96 -30.28 2.60 22.44
CA GLY A 96 -30.03 4.04 22.53
C GLY A 96 -30.46 4.86 21.31
N MET A 97 -31.11 4.26 20.29
CA MET A 97 -31.74 5.04 19.22
C MET A 97 -32.98 5.75 19.77
N THR A 98 -32.89 7.08 19.93
CA THR A 98 -34.05 7.90 20.29
C THR A 98 -34.89 8.15 19.04
N GLY A 99 -36.14 7.68 19.02
CA GLY A 99 -37.07 7.92 17.92
C GLY A 99 -37.28 9.42 17.64
N TYR A 100 -37.60 9.76 16.39
CA TYR A 100 -37.99 11.11 16.01
C TYR A 100 -39.14 11.60 16.91
N GLY A 101 -38.96 12.74 17.58
CA GLY A 101 -39.95 13.33 18.47
C GLY A 101 -39.68 13.15 19.97
N MET A 102 -38.54 12.56 20.37
CA MET A 102 -38.19 12.47 21.78
C MET A 102 -37.86 13.87 22.36
N PRO A 103 -38.51 14.31 23.45
CA PRO A 103 -38.28 15.63 24.02
C PRO A 103 -36.88 15.72 24.61
N ARG A 104 -36.19 16.84 24.38
CA ARG A 104 -34.86 17.13 24.94
C ARG A 104 -35.01 17.33 26.45
N GLN A 105 -34.36 16.49 27.27
CA GLN A 105 -34.20 16.81 28.69
C GLN A 105 -33.18 17.94 28.80
N ILE A 106 -33.65 19.13 29.21
CA ILE A 106 -32.80 20.23 29.63
C ILE A 106 -32.72 20.13 31.16
N ILE A 107 -31.49 19.94 31.67
CA ILE A 107 -31.15 20.08 33.10
C ILE A 107 -30.48 21.43 33.27
#